data_AF-A0A961CV49-F1
#
_entry.id   AF-A0A961CV49-F1
#
_cell.length_a   1.000
_cell.length_b   1.000
_cell.length_c   1.000
_cell.angle_alpha   90.00
_cell.angle_beta   90.00
_cell.angle_gamma   90.00
#
_symmetry.space_group_name_H-M   'P 1'
#
loop_
_entity.id
_entity.type
_entity.pdbx_description
1 polymer ?
#
loop_
_entity_poly.entity_id
_entity_poly.type
_entity_poly.pdbx_seq_one_letter_code
_entity_poly.pdbx_strand_id
1 'polypeptide(L)'
;MIAVATLAVSLLVSAVPLAPAPPAVPLAPAPPAPGVPGLTPEVAALPASSRDLDRVRSARDAAVATLDRDRRELDGTRISRETAQQQQQAEATLLARRRQERDKVDAVLTRQRSALRAVASEWYMTGNADRRAIDPTLGASELAELRRQAVLGDAAAAATADAIAFLDRRRHGLSEEIDALERSSERVAGRLEELTRREQELSTAVAADEVAVSGAETAVAAARLNATVDGTDISTVALDAYWRAQGHMAVTDPGCRISWWALAGIGRTESRHGTYLGSAVGVDGRAEPPIVGPPLDGTNGFRKVPDSDGGALDGDAGSDRAVGPMQFLPGTWRTVGRDGNGDGRADPDNIYDAALGAAVYLCRSGDLSAEPALRGAYLTYNRSLVYVDTVIGFATAYRDAVALPSPAAR
;
A
#
# COMPACT_ATOMS: atom_id res chain seq x y z
N MET A 1 -9.78 -31.53 -70.24
CA MET A 1 -9.16 -32.25 -69.10
C MET A 1 -8.71 -31.22 -68.09
N ILE A 2 -9.43 -31.15 -66.96
CA ILE A 2 -9.17 -30.24 -65.84
C ILE A 2 -8.34 -31.04 -64.83
N ALA A 3 -7.18 -30.52 -64.40
CA ALA A 3 -6.38 -31.09 -63.33
C ALA A 3 -6.34 -30.10 -62.15
N VAL A 4 -6.80 -30.60 -61.01
CA VAL A 4 -6.96 -29.95 -59.71
C VAL A 4 -5.61 -29.93 -58.99
N ALA A 5 -5.24 -28.79 -58.41
CA ALA A 5 -4.15 -28.70 -57.44
C ALA A 5 -4.63 -27.95 -56.19
N THR A 6 -4.92 -28.73 -55.16
CA THR A 6 -5.21 -28.34 -53.78
C THR A 6 -3.91 -27.96 -53.08
N LEU A 7 -3.87 -26.83 -52.38
CA LEU A 7 -2.82 -26.56 -51.39
C LEU A 7 -3.44 -25.99 -50.12
N ALA A 8 -3.12 -26.67 -49.02
CA ALA A 8 -3.70 -26.54 -47.70
C ALA A 8 -3.19 -25.28 -46.96
N VAL A 9 -4.10 -24.60 -46.28
CA VAL A 9 -3.81 -23.51 -45.34
C VAL A 9 -3.56 -24.13 -43.96
N SER A 10 -2.32 -24.09 -43.48
CA SER A 10 -1.97 -24.44 -42.10
C SER A 10 -2.21 -23.24 -41.17
N LEU A 11 -3.24 -23.33 -40.33
CA LEU A 11 -3.46 -22.44 -39.20
C LEU A 11 -2.56 -22.86 -38.02
N LEU A 12 -1.50 -22.11 -37.78
CA LEU A 12 -0.71 -22.19 -36.54
C LEU A 12 -1.42 -21.36 -35.46
N VAL A 13 -2.09 -22.04 -34.54
CA VAL A 13 -2.59 -21.45 -33.29
C VAL A 13 -1.41 -21.40 -32.31
N SER A 14 -0.86 -20.22 -32.08
CA SER A 14 0.13 -20.00 -31.03
C SER A 14 -0.55 -20.07 -29.66
N ALA A 15 -0.20 -21.07 -28.86
CA ALA A 15 -0.60 -21.14 -27.46
C ALA A 15 0.13 -20.06 -26.66
N VAL A 16 -0.63 -19.09 -26.15
CA VAL A 16 -0.14 -18.11 -25.17
C VAL A 16 0.00 -18.82 -23.82
N PRO A 17 1.17 -18.81 -23.16
CA PRO A 17 1.30 -19.38 -21.83
C PRO A 17 0.50 -18.53 -20.82
N LEU A 18 -0.39 -19.19 -20.06
CA LEU A 18 -1.09 -18.57 -18.94
C LEU A 18 -0.07 -18.13 -17.87
N ALA A 19 -0.11 -16.86 -17.49
CA ALA A 19 0.62 -16.36 -16.34
C ALA A 19 0.21 -17.11 -15.05
N PRO A 20 1.13 -17.34 -14.10
CA PRO A 20 0.79 -17.94 -12.81
C PRO A 20 -0.22 -17.04 -12.08
N ALA A 21 -1.25 -17.66 -11.50
CA ALA A 21 -2.25 -16.95 -10.71
C ALA A 21 -1.56 -16.22 -9.54
N PRO A 22 -1.94 -14.96 -9.26
CA PRO A 22 -1.41 -14.24 -8.10
C PRO A 22 -1.71 -15.04 -6.81
N PRO A 23 -0.84 -14.95 -5.79
CA PRO A 23 -1.13 -15.54 -4.49
C PRO A 23 -2.48 -15.02 -3.99
N ALA A 24 -3.29 -15.90 -3.42
CA ALA A 24 -4.59 -15.53 -2.87
C ALA A 24 -4.39 -14.47 -1.80
N VAL A 25 -4.68 -13.21 -2.15
CA VAL A 25 -4.81 -12.14 -1.17
C VAL A 25 -5.95 -12.58 -0.25
N PRO A 26 -5.72 -12.77 1.06
CA PRO A 26 -6.82 -13.02 1.98
C PRO A 26 -7.81 -11.87 1.80
N LEU A 27 -9.03 -12.20 1.40
CA LEU A 27 -10.10 -11.21 1.21
C LEU A 27 -10.10 -10.32 2.45
N ALA A 28 -9.86 -9.02 2.23
CA ALA A 28 -10.06 -8.04 3.27
C ALA A 28 -11.46 -8.28 3.86
N PRO A 29 -11.61 -8.29 5.19
CA PRO A 29 -12.94 -8.37 5.79
C PRO A 29 -13.80 -7.28 5.14
N ALA A 30 -15.00 -7.65 4.71
CA ALA A 30 -15.90 -6.73 4.03
C ALA A 30 -16.03 -5.44 4.87
N PRO A 31 -16.05 -4.25 4.24
CA PRO A 31 -16.34 -3.02 4.97
C PRO A 31 -17.66 -3.19 5.74
N PRO A 32 -17.79 -2.62 6.94
CA PRO A 32 -19.00 -2.77 7.73
C PRO A 32 -20.22 -2.31 6.93
N ALA A 33 -21.33 -3.03 7.09
CA ALA A 33 -22.57 -2.75 6.39
C ALA A 33 -23.00 -1.28 6.58
N PRO A 34 -23.65 -0.65 5.57
CA PRO A 34 -24.21 0.69 5.73
C PRO A 34 -25.16 0.71 6.94
N GLY A 35 -24.88 1.58 7.90
CA GLY A 35 -25.62 1.68 9.17
C GLY A 35 -24.80 1.42 10.44
N VAL A 36 -23.55 0.93 10.34
CA VAL A 36 -22.66 0.85 11.52
C VAL A 36 -22.08 2.23 11.82
N PRO A 37 -22.35 2.83 12.98
CA PRO A 37 -22.02 4.25 13.26
C PRO A 37 -20.51 4.56 13.31
N GLY A 38 -19.63 3.55 13.26
CA GLY A 38 -18.19 3.68 13.50
C GLY A 38 -17.88 4.21 14.90
N LEU A 39 -16.60 4.30 15.26
CA LEU A 39 -16.19 5.01 16.49
C LEU A 39 -16.19 6.52 16.27
N THR A 40 -16.61 7.28 17.27
CA THR A 40 -16.34 8.73 17.30
C THR A 40 -14.84 8.99 17.31
N PRO A 41 -14.35 10.10 16.71
CA PRO A 41 -12.93 10.44 16.72
C PRO A 41 -12.33 10.47 18.14
N GLU A 42 -13.11 10.92 19.11
CA GLU A 42 -12.73 11.03 20.52
C GLU A 42 -12.44 9.65 21.14
N VAL A 43 -13.33 8.68 20.95
CA VAL A 43 -13.12 7.30 21.43
C VAL A 43 -12.07 6.57 20.57
N ALA A 44 -12.07 6.81 19.26
CA ALA A 44 -11.10 6.24 18.34
C ALA A 44 -9.66 6.69 18.63
N ALA A 45 -9.44 7.79 19.35
CA ALA A 45 -8.13 8.27 19.74
C ALA A 45 -7.59 7.64 21.05
N LEU A 46 -8.46 7.01 21.86
CA LEU A 46 -8.05 6.45 23.15
C LEU A 46 -7.09 5.26 23.00
N PRO A 47 -6.11 5.09 23.91
CA PRO A 47 -5.33 3.87 23.98
C PRO A 47 -6.24 2.65 24.15
N ALA A 48 -6.03 1.63 23.31
CA ALA A 48 -6.81 0.41 23.34
C ALA A 48 -5.97 -0.77 22.86
N SER A 49 -6.22 -1.93 23.48
CA SER A 49 -5.47 -3.16 23.28
C SER A 49 -6.38 -4.38 23.18
N SER A 50 -5.97 -5.32 22.34
CA SER A 50 -6.49 -6.68 22.29
C SER A 50 -5.48 -7.53 21.52
N ARG A 51 -5.47 -8.85 21.76
CA ARG A 51 -4.56 -9.76 21.03
C ARG A 51 -4.74 -9.66 19.52
N ASP A 52 -5.98 -9.48 19.06
CA ASP A 52 -6.28 -9.37 17.64
C ASP A 52 -5.86 -8.02 17.08
N LEU A 53 -6.08 -6.91 17.81
CA LEU A 53 -5.62 -5.59 17.42
C LEU A 53 -4.09 -5.53 17.31
N ASP A 54 -3.37 -6.12 18.27
CA ASP A 54 -1.90 -6.17 18.25
C ASP A 54 -1.37 -6.99 17.06
N ARG A 55 -2.05 -8.10 16.74
CA ARG A 55 -1.73 -8.95 15.59
C ARG A 55 -1.89 -8.20 14.27
N VAL A 56 -3.03 -7.54 14.06
CA VAL A 56 -3.28 -6.80 12.81
C VAL A 56 -2.43 -5.54 12.69
N ARG A 57 -2.10 -4.87 13.81
CA ARG A 57 -1.11 -3.77 13.83
C ARG A 57 0.26 -4.25 13.39
N SER A 58 0.72 -5.38 13.93
CA SER A 58 1.99 -5.99 13.53
C SER A 58 2.00 -6.37 12.05
N ALA A 59 0.89 -6.90 11.53
CA ALA A 59 0.74 -7.20 10.11
C ALA A 59 0.77 -5.94 9.23
N ARG A 60 0.11 -4.85 9.65
CA ARG A 60 0.15 -3.54 9.00
C ARG A 60 1.57 -2.99 8.96
N ASP A 61 2.28 -3.04 10.09
CA ASP A 61 3.66 -2.56 10.18
C ASP A 61 4.60 -3.36 9.24
N ALA A 62 4.41 -4.67 9.14
CA ALA A 62 5.16 -5.53 8.22
C ALA A 62 4.84 -5.23 6.74
N ALA A 63 3.58 -4.95 6.41
CA ALA A 63 3.16 -4.56 5.06
C ALA A 63 3.78 -3.21 4.67
N VAL A 64 3.72 -2.21 5.56
CA VAL A 64 4.35 -0.89 5.33
C VAL A 64 5.86 -1.02 5.17
N ALA A 65 6.52 -1.82 6.00
CA ALA A 65 7.96 -2.04 5.89
C ALA A 65 8.36 -2.71 4.57
N THR A 66 7.49 -3.55 4.01
CA THR A 66 7.69 -4.18 2.69
C THR A 66 7.51 -3.16 1.57
N LEU A 67 6.40 -2.41 1.57
CA LEU A 67 6.16 -1.34 0.62
C LEU A 67 7.32 -0.33 0.56
N ASP A 68 7.82 0.09 1.73
CA ASP A 68 8.94 1.03 1.83
C ASP A 68 10.25 0.46 1.28
N ARG A 69 10.48 -0.86 1.42
CA ARG A 69 11.65 -1.54 0.85
C ARG A 69 11.56 -1.54 -0.66
N ASP A 70 10.42 -1.94 -1.20
CA ASP A 70 10.21 -2.11 -2.64
C ASP A 70 10.21 -0.75 -3.36
N ARG A 71 9.66 0.31 -2.74
CA ARG A 71 9.80 1.69 -3.23
C ARG A 71 11.25 2.15 -3.31
N ARG A 72 12.05 1.91 -2.27
CA ARG A 72 13.48 2.25 -2.29
C ARG A 72 14.23 1.49 -3.39
N GLU A 73 13.92 0.22 -3.59
CA GLU A 73 14.53 -0.58 -4.66
C GLU A 73 14.10 -0.09 -6.05
N LEU A 74 12.83 0.27 -6.23
CA LEU A 74 12.31 0.85 -7.46
C LEU A 74 13.03 2.16 -7.82
N ASP A 75 13.17 3.06 -6.85
CA ASP A 75 13.88 4.34 -7.06
C ASP A 75 15.36 4.11 -7.39
N GLY A 76 16.04 3.20 -6.69
CA GLY A 76 17.42 2.83 -7.01
C GLY A 76 17.57 2.21 -8.41
N THR A 77 16.58 1.42 -8.84
CA THR A 77 16.53 0.82 -10.17
C THR A 77 16.33 1.87 -11.25
N ARG A 78 15.45 2.86 -11.04
CA ARG A 78 15.24 3.99 -11.95
C ARG A 78 16.51 4.81 -12.15
N ILE A 79 17.20 5.16 -11.05
CA ILE A 79 18.48 5.89 -11.12
C ILE A 79 19.53 5.09 -11.90
N SER A 80 19.61 3.78 -11.64
CA SER A 80 20.52 2.89 -12.37
C SER A 80 20.19 2.80 -13.86
N ARG A 81 18.90 2.78 -14.21
CA ARG A 81 18.41 2.77 -15.59
C ARG A 81 18.78 4.05 -16.31
N GLU A 82 18.52 5.21 -15.70
CA GLU A 82 18.87 6.52 -16.25
C GLU A 82 20.39 6.65 -16.47
N THR A 83 21.19 6.17 -15.52
CA THR A 83 22.66 6.15 -15.65
C THR A 83 23.11 5.28 -16.84
N ALA A 84 22.52 4.09 -16.99
CA ALA A 84 22.81 3.20 -18.13
C ALA A 84 22.38 3.84 -19.47
N GLN A 85 21.26 4.56 -19.52
CA GLN A 85 20.81 5.29 -20.70
C GLN A 85 21.79 6.40 -21.10
N GLN A 86 22.27 7.18 -20.12
CA GLN A 86 23.29 8.21 -20.37
C GLN A 86 24.60 7.60 -20.89
N GLN A 87 25.04 6.48 -20.31
CA GLN A 87 26.21 5.75 -20.79
C GLN A 87 26.02 5.28 -22.24
N GLN A 88 24.87 4.70 -22.57
CA GLN A 88 24.55 4.24 -23.93
C GLN A 88 24.65 5.37 -24.95
N GLN A 89 24.11 6.55 -24.63
CA GLN A 89 24.18 7.72 -25.50
C GLN A 89 25.62 8.24 -25.69
N ALA A 90 26.41 8.26 -24.60
CA ALA A 90 27.81 8.66 -24.65
C ALA A 90 28.64 7.69 -25.50
N GLU A 91 28.46 6.37 -25.33
CA GLU A 91 29.14 5.35 -26.11
C GLU A 91 28.74 5.41 -27.59
N ALA A 92 27.46 5.61 -27.91
CA ALA A 92 27.00 5.78 -29.29
C ALA A 92 27.66 6.99 -29.97
N THR A 93 27.78 8.11 -29.24
CA THR A 93 28.45 9.33 -29.74
C THR A 93 29.94 9.09 -29.99
N LEU A 94 30.62 8.41 -29.06
CA LEU A 94 32.04 8.09 -29.18
C LEU A 94 32.31 7.10 -30.34
N LEU A 95 31.47 6.08 -30.47
CA LEU A 95 31.54 5.10 -31.57
C LEU A 95 31.38 5.78 -32.93
N ALA A 96 30.42 6.69 -33.07
CA ALA A 96 30.22 7.46 -34.30
C ALA A 96 31.46 8.30 -34.65
N ARG A 97 32.06 8.95 -33.65
CA ARG A 97 33.30 9.73 -33.83
C ARG A 97 34.47 8.85 -34.26
N ARG A 98 34.66 7.67 -33.64
CA ARG A 98 35.75 6.74 -34.00
C ARG A 98 35.59 6.16 -35.39
N ARG A 99 34.36 5.81 -35.80
CA ARG A 99 34.05 5.41 -37.19
C ARG A 99 34.41 6.52 -38.18
N GLN A 100 34.01 7.77 -37.91
CA GLN A 100 34.37 8.90 -38.76
C GLN A 100 35.89 9.14 -38.84
N GLU A 101 36.62 9.01 -37.73
CA GLU A 101 38.08 9.11 -37.72
C GLU A 101 38.74 8.00 -38.55
N ARG A 102 38.26 6.76 -38.44
CA ARG A 102 38.73 5.63 -39.25
C ARG A 102 38.48 5.87 -40.74
N ASP A 103 37.28 6.30 -41.11
CA ASP A 103 36.93 6.56 -42.51
C ASP A 103 37.80 7.67 -43.13
N LYS A 104 38.18 8.69 -42.33
CA LYS A 104 39.16 9.71 -42.76
C LYS A 104 40.54 9.10 -43.00
N VAL A 105 41.02 8.23 -42.10
CA VAL A 105 42.29 7.52 -42.27
C VAL A 105 42.26 6.64 -43.51
N ASP A 106 41.19 5.89 -43.73
CA ASP A 106 41.00 5.04 -44.91
C ASP A 106 41.03 5.83 -46.22
N ALA A 107 40.40 7.01 -46.25
CA ALA A 107 40.43 7.89 -47.41
C ALA A 107 41.85 8.41 -47.71
N VAL A 108 42.63 8.79 -46.69
CA VAL A 108 44.03 9.22 -46.86
C VAL A 108 44.89 8.06 -47.34
N LEU A 109 44.76 6.90 -46.70
CA LEU A 109 45.50 5.67 -47.01
C LEU A 109 45.23 5.20 -48.45
N THR A 110 43.98 5.31 -48.92
CA THR A 110 43.62 5.04 -50.32
C THR A 110 44.34 5.99 -51.29
N ARG A 111 44.37 7.30 -51.00
CA ARG A 111 45.10 8.27 -51.83
C ARG A 111 46.60 8.00 -51.86
N GLN A 112 47.23 7.73 -50.71
CA GLN A 112 48.66 7.45 -50.62
C GLN A 112 49.05 6.17 -51.38
N ARG A 113 48.25 5.10 -51.26
CA ARG A 113 48.47 3.86 -52.02
C ARG A 113 48.34 4.07 -53.53
N SER A 114 47.35 4.87 -53.97
CA SER A 114 47.19 5.20 -55.39
C SER A 114 48.36 6.04 -55.91
N ALA A 115 48.85 7.01 -55.14
CA ALA A 115 50.04 7.79 -55.49
C ALA A 115 51.29 6.92 -55.62
N LEU A 116 51.52 6.03 -54.64
CA LEU A 116 52.66 5.10 -54.69
C LEU A 116 52.57 4.14 -55.89
N ARG A 117 51.37 3.66 -56.24
CA ARG A 117 51.15 2.85 -57.46
C ARG A 117 51.46 3.63 -58.73
N ALA A 118 51.05 4.90 -58.82
CA ALA A 118 51.31 5.74 -59.98
C ALA A 118 52.83 5.92 -60.19
N VAL A 119 53.57 6.23 -59.12
CA VAL A 119 55.05 6.31 -59.14
C VAL A 119 55.65 4.96 -59.56
N ALA A 120 55.23 3.85 -58.94
CA ALA A 120 55.75 2.53 -59.30
C ALA A 120 55.49 2.16 -60.78
N SER A 121 54.31 2.50 -61.32
CA SER A 121 53.97 2.31 -62.73
C SER A 121 54.83 3.18 -63.65
N GLU A 122 55.03 4.46 -63.31
CA GLU A 122 55.91 5.36 -64.06
C GLU A 122 57.36 4.83 -64.11
N TRP A 123 57.86 4.34 -62.98
CA TRP A 123 59.21 3.75 -62.86
C TRP A 123 59.35 2.47 -63.68
N TYR A 124 58.32 1.62 -63.69
CA TYR A 124 58.27 0.41 -64.51
C TYR A 124 58.29 0.75 -66.01
N MET A 125 57.52 1.76 -66.43
CA MET A 125 57.40 2.16 -67.84
C MET A 125 58.64 2.89 -68.37
N THR A 126 59.27 3.74 -67.55
CA THR A 126 60.43 4.55 -67.96
C THR A 126 61.77 3.83 -67.80
N GLY A 127 61.77 2.67 -67.12
CA GLY A 127 62.95 1.85 -66.89
C GLY A 127 63.91 2.45 -65.85
N ASN A 128 64.29 1.64 -64.86
CA ASN A 128 65.39 1.94 -63.94
C ASN A 128 66.77 1.55 -64.54
N ALA A 129 66.82 1.22 -65.82
CA ALA A 129 68.00 0.77 -66.54
C ALA A 129 68.68 1.94 -67.26
N ASP A 130 70.00 1.85 -67.41
CA ASP A 130 70.90 2.89 -67.93
C ASP A 130 70.31 3.62 -69.15
N ARG A 131 69.80 4.85 -68.94
CA ARG A 131 68.98 5.57 -69.92
C ARG A 131 69.75 5.94 -71.20
N ARG A 132 71.08 5.87 -71.18
CA ARG A 132 71.94 5.92 -72.38
C ARG A 132 71.71 4.76 -73.36
N ALA A 133 71.24 3.62 -72.87
CA ALA A 133 70.88 2.47 -73.71
C ALA A 133 69.52 2.63 -74.40
N ILE A 134 68.68 3.57 -73.92
CA ILE A 134 67.34 3.85 -74.45
C ILE A 134 67.37 5.05 -75.41
N ASP A 135 68.14 6.09 -75.06
CA ASP A 135 68.42 7.23 -75.93
C ASP A 135 69.91 7.62 -75.85
N PRO A 136 70.73 7.25 -76.86
CA PRO A 136 72.16 7.53 -76.86
C PRO A 136 72.49 9.02 -77.15
N THR A 137 71.51 9.86 -77.46
CA THR A 137 71.71 11.28 -77.78
C THR A 137 71.74 12.20 -76.55
N LEU A 138 71.42 11.67 -75.36
CA LEU A 138 71.39 12.43 -74.10
C LEU A 138 72.78 12.95 -73.68
N GLY A 139 72.85 14.26 -73.40
CA GLY A 139 74.04 14.94 -72.89
C GLY A 139 74.36 14.61 -71.42
N ALA A 140 75.56 14.96 -70.95
CA ALA A 140 76.01 14.67 -69.59
C ALA A 140 75.19 15.40 -68.49
N SER A 141 74.75 16.63 -68.79
CA SER A 141 73.90 17.44 -67.89
C SER A 141 72.49 16.87 -67.76
N GLU A 142 71.90 16.42 -68.87
CA GLU A 142 70.57 15.80 -68.91
C GLU A 142 70.56 14.47 -68.15
N LEU A 143 71.63 13.67 -68.30
CA LEU A 143 71.81 12.42 -67.55
C LEU A 143 71.94 12.66 -66.04
N ALA A 144 72.65 13.73 -65.63
CA ALA A 144 72.81 14.09 -64.23
C ALA A 144 71.49 14.57 -63.60
N GLU A 145 70.68 15.32 -64.35
CA GLU A 145 69.37 15.77 -63.90
C GLU A 145 68.37 14.60 -63.76
N LEU A 146 68.35 13.68 -64.72
CA LEU A 146 67.52 12.46 -64.64
C LEU A 146 67.90 11.57 -63.45
N ARG A 147 69.19 11.46 -63.11
CA ARG A 147 69.66 10.75 -61.90
C ARG A 147 69.21 11.44 -60.61
N ARG A 148 69.27 12.78 -60.57
CA ARG A 148 68.77 13.55 -59.43
C ARG A 148 67.27 13.31 -59.22
N GLN A 149 66.49 13.35 -60.29
CA GLN A 149 65.05 13.08 -60.24
C GLN A 149 64.72 11.67 -59.76
N ALA A 150 65.50 10.66 -60.18
CA ALA A 150 65.34 9.29 -59.69
C ALA A 150 65.57 9.18 -58.17
N VAL A 151 66.66 9.75 -57.65
CA VAL A 151 66.95 9.76 -56.20
C VAL A 151 65.85 10.47 -55.40
N LEU A 152 65.35 11.60 -55.91
CA LEU A 152 64.24 12.31 -55.28
C LEU A 152 62.93 11.50 -55.31
N GLY A 153 62.68 10.77 -56.39
CA GLY A 153 61.52 9.87 -56.50
C GLY A 153 61.61 8.65 -55.57
N ASP A 154 62.78 8.04 -55.41
CA ASP A 154 63.02 6.96 -54.43
C ASP A 154 62.78 7.44 -53.01
N ALA A 155 63.32 8.60 -52.64
CA ALA A 155 63.12 9.19 -51.32
C ALA A 155 61.63 9.51 -51.06
N ALA A 156 60.92 10.04 -52.06
CA ALA A 156 59.49 10.31 -51.97
C ALA A 156 58.66 9.01 -51.86
N ALA A 157 59.03 7.96 -52.59
CA ALA A 157 58.38 6.66 -52.52
C ALA A 157 58.58 5.99 -51.14
N ALA A 158 59.80 6.05 -50.60
CA ALA A 158 60.11 5.55 -49.25
C ALA A 158 59.31 6.32 -48.17
N ALA A 159 59.29 7.65 -48.24
CA ALA A 159 58.50 8.47 -47.31
C ALA A 159 56.99 8.16 -47.40
N THR A 160 56.48 7.90 -48.61
CA THR A 160 55.08 7.49 -48.83
C THR A 160 54.80 6.11 -48.25
N ALA A 161 55.72 5.15 -48.41
CA ALA A 161 55.61 3.81 -47.82
C ALA A 161 55.58 3.86 -46.28
N ASP A 162 56.44 4.66 -45.66
CA ASP A 162 56.44 4.87 -44.21
C ASP A 162 55.13 5.52 -43.72
N ALA A 163 54.63 6.52 -44.45
CA ALA A 163 53.34 7.14 -44.16
C ALA A 163 52.18 6.14 -44.26
N ILE A 164 52.19 5.26 -45.26
CA ILE A 164 51.20 4.17 -45.39
C ILE A 164 51.29 3.23 -44.18
N ALA A 165 52.50 2.79 -43.80
CA ALA A 165 52.68 1.90 -42.66
C ALA A 165 52.20 2.52 -41.34
N PHE A 166 52.43 3.82 -41.14
CA PHE A 166 51.90 4.57 -40.01
C PHE A 166 50.36 4.61 -40.02
N LEU A 167 49.76 4.95 -41.16
CA LEU A 167 48.30 5.04 -41.30
C LEU A 167 47.62 3.66 -41.15
N ASP A 168 48.23 2.59 -41.65
CA ASP A 168 47.73 1.21 -41.45
C ASP A 168 47.70 0.84 -39.96
N ARG A 169 48.75 1.15 -39.19
CA ARG A 169 48.76 0.96 -37.73
C ARG A 169 47.68 1.78 -37.03
N ARG A 170 47.51 3.06 -37.42
CA ARG A 170 46.46 3.92 -36.85
C ARG A 170 45.06 3.41 -37.18
N ARG A 171 44.82 2.96 -38.41
CA ARG A 171 43.55 2.33 -38.82
C ARG A 171 43.28 1.09 -37.99
N HIS A 172 44.27 0.21 -37.82
CA HIS A 172 44.11 -1.01 -37.03
C HIS A 172 43.74 -0.70 -35.58
N GLY A 173 44.46 0.22 -34.92
CA GLY A 173 44.12 0.64 -33.56
C GLY A 173 42.73 1.26 -33.45
N LEU A 174 42.29 2.05 -34.44
CA LEU A 174 40.92 2.57 -34.49
C LEU A 174 39.87 1.46 -34.65
N SER A 175 40.15 0.41 -35.43
CA SER A 175 39.27 -0.76 -35.53
C SER A 175 39.15 -1.48 -34.19
N GLU A 176 40.26 -1.71 -33.48
CA GLU A 176 40.23 -2.34 -32.15
C GLU A 176 39.45 -1.50 -31.13
N GLU A 177 39.61 -0.16 -31.15
CA GLU A 177 38.81 0.75 -30.31
C GLU A 177 37.31 0.67 -30.64
N ILE A 178 36.95 0.60 -31.93
CA ILE A 178 35.56 0.45 -32.39
C ILE A 178 34.98 -0.88 -31.89
N ASP A 179 35.68 -2.00 -32.09
CA ASP A 179 35.23 -3.33 -31.67
C ASP A 179 35.08 -3.43 -30.14
N ALA A 180 35.93 -2.71 -29.38
CA ALA A 180 35.80 -2.62 -27.93
C ALA A 180 34.57 -1.81 -27.49
N LEU A 181 34.29 -0.68 -28.17
CA LEU A 181 33.12 0.16 -27.92
C LEU A 181 31.81 -0.55 -28.29
N GLU A 182 31.77 -1.27 -29.41
CA GLU A 182 30.59 -2.05 -29.82
C GLU A 182 30.25 -3.12 -28.77
N ARG A 183 31.25 -3.87 -28.30
CA ARG A 183 31.05 -4.84 -27.21
C ARG A 183 30.63 -4.18 -25.89
N SER A 184 31.06 -2.95 -25.61
CA SER A 184 30.59 -2.19 -24.44
C SER A 184 29.12 -1.79 -24.59
N SER A 185 28.76 -1.29 -25.76
CA SER A 185 27.40 -0.87 -26.07
C SER A 185 26.41 -2.02 -25.96
N GLU A 186 26.79 -3.23 -26.41
CA GLU A 186 25.97 -4.44 -26.24
C GLU A 186 25.77 -4.79 -24.76
N ARG A 187 26.80 -4.70 -23.92
CA ARG A 187 26.67 -4.92 -22.47
C ARG A 187 25.75 -3.89 -21.81
N VAL A 188 25.88 -2.61 -22.18
CA VAL A 188 25.03 -1.54 -21.66
C VAL A 188 23.58 -1.75 -22.10
N ALA A 189 23.34 -2.17 -23.35
CA ALA A 189 22.02 -2.49 -23.85
C ALA A 189 21.37 -3.64 -23.06
N GLY A 190 22.09 -4.75 -22.85
CA GLY A 190 21.58 -5.87 -22.04
C GLY A 190 21.28 -5.47 -20.59
N ARG A 191 22.13 -4.62 -19.98
CA ARG A 191 21.86 -4.07 -18.64
C ARG A 191 20.61 -3.18 -18.63
N LEU A 192 20.37 -2.40 -19.68
CA LEU A 192 19.21 -1.52 -19.78
C LEU A 192 17.91 -2.33 -19.90
N GLU A 193 17.90 -3.39 -20.68
CA GLU A 193 16.76 -4.32 -20.78
C GLU A 193 16.45 -4.95 -19.43
N GLU A 194 17.48 -5.43 -18.73
CA GLU A 194 17.33 -6.03 -17.40
C GLU A 194 16.77 -5.03 -16.37
N LEU A 195 17.31 -3.81 -16.33
CA LEU A 195 16.82 -2.76 -15.43
C LEU A 195 15.39 -2.34 -15.76
N THR A 196 15.02 -2.32 -17.04
CA THR A 196 13.66 -2.00 -17.48
C THR A 196 12.66 -3.07 -17.02
N ARG A 197 13.03 -4.35 -17.18
CA ARG A 197 12.23 -5.48 -16.68
C ARG A 197 12.08 -5.41 -15.16
N ARG A 198 13.19 -5.17 -14.44
CA ARG A 198 13.18 -5.05 -12.98
C ARG A 198 12.33 -3.88 -12.51
N GLU A 199 12.38 -2.73 -13.19
CA GLU A 199 11.51 -1.58 -12.89
C GLU A 199 10.03 -1.94 -13.03
N GLN A 200 9.63 -2.65 -14.09
CA GLN A 200 8.24 -3.08 -14.27
C GLN A 200 7.79 -4.07 -13.18
N GLU A 201 8.63 -5.03 -12.82
CA GLU A 201 8.36 -5.98 -11.73
C GLU A 201 8.18 -5.26 -10.39
N LEU A 202 9.10 -4.37 -10.03
CA LEU A 202 9.03 -3.58 -8.80
C LEU A 202 7.84 -2.62 -8.80
N SER A 203 7.52 -1.99 -9.93
CA SER A 203 6.34 -1.13 -10.05
C SER A 203 5.04 -1.92 -9.81
N THR A 204 4.99 -3.18 -10.26
CA THR A 204 3.84 -4.06 -10.02
C THR A 204 3.78 -4.51 -8.55
N ALA A 205 4.94 -4.83 -7.95
CA ALA A 205 5.05 -5.19 -6.54
C ALA A 205 4.61 -4.04 -5.62
N VAL A 206 5.11 -2.82 -5.86
CA VAL A 206 4.70 -1.61 -5.12
C VAL A 206 3.18 -1.39 -5.18
N ALA A 207 2.56 -1.55 -6.35
CA ALA A 207 1.11 -1.42 -6.47
C ALA A 207 0.34 -2.50 -5.67
N ALA A 208 0.84 -3.74 -5.66
CA ALA A 208 0.26 -4.82 -4.85
C ALA A 208 0.44 -4.56 -3.34
N ASP A 209 1.60 -4.06 -2.93
CA ASP A 209 1.89 -3.72 -1.55
C ASP A 209 1.05 -2.55 -1.04
N GLU A 210 0.77 -1.54 -1.88
CA GLU A 210 -0.15 -0.44 -1.56
C GLU A 210 -1.56 -0.96 -1.24
N VAL A 211 -2.05 -1.94 -2.02
CA VAL A 211 -3.33 -2.62 -1.74
C VAL A 211 -3.25 -3.42 -0.44
N ALA A 212 -2.14 -4.12 -0.19
CA ALA A 212 -1.95 -4.88 1.05
C ALA A 212 -1.93 -3.98 2.30
N VAL A 213 -1.27 -2.81 2.23
CA VAL A 213 -1.28 -1.81 3.29
C VAL A 213 -2.69 -1.31 3.55
N SER A 214 -3.44 -0.93 2.51
CA SER A 214 -4.83 -0.48 2.65
C SER A 214 -5.75 -1.56 3.26
N GLY A 215 -5.56 -2.83 2.86
CA GLY A 215 -6.26 -3.96 3.47
C GLY A 215 -5.90 -4.15 4.94
N ALA A 216 -4.63 -4.00 5.31
CA ALA A 216 -4.17 -4.10 6.69
C ALA A 216 -4.68 -2.95 7.56
N GLU A 217 -4.73 -1.72 7.05
CA GLU A 217 -5.35 -0.57 7.73
C GLU A 217 -6.84 -0.81 8.00
N THR A 218 -7.57 -1.37 7.04
CA THR A 218 -8.97 -1.75 7.21
C THR A 218 -9.14 -2.81 8.30
N ALA A 219 -8.25 -3.81 8.35
CA ALA A 219 -8.25 -4.83 9.40
C ALA A 219 -7.95 -4.24 10.79
N VAL A 220 -7.02 -3.27 10.88
CA VAL A 220 -6.74 -2.52 12.12
C VAL A 220 -7.98 -1.76 12.58
N ALA A 221 -8.66 -1.05 11.68
CA ALA A 221 -9.88 -0.32 12.01
C ALA A 221 -10.99 -1.25 12.51
N ALA A 222 -11.18 -2.41 11.86
CA ALA A 222 -12.17 -3.40 12.28
C ALA A 222 -11.83 -4.02 13.64
N ALA A 223 -10.59 -4.45 13.87
CA ALA A 223 -10.16 -5.03 15.15
C ALA A 223 -10.24 -4.02 16.31
N ARG A 224 -10.10 -2.73 16.01
CA ARG A 224 -10.21 -1.65 16.99
C ARG A 224 -11.60 -1.55 17.60
N LEU A 225 -12.66 -1.86 16.86
CA LEU A 225 -14.06 -1.77 17.33
C LEU A 225 -14.34 -2.70 18.52
N ASN A 226 -13.67 -3.85 18.57
CA ASN A 226 -13.83 -4.82 19.66
C ASN A 226 -12.65 -4.82 20.63
N ALA A 227 -11.72 -3.87 20.51
CA ALA A 227 -10.60 -3.74 21.43
C ALA A 227 -11.06 -3.17 22.78
N THR A 228 -10.32 -3.48 23.84
CA THR A 228 -10.58 -2.95 25.17
C THR A 228 -9.84 -1.63 25.34
N VAL A 229 -10.51 -0.63 25.90
CA VAL A 229 -9.89 0.65 26.25
C VAL A 229 -8.94 0.44 27.42
N ASP A 230 -7.68 0.85 27.25
CA ASP A 230 -6.63 0.57 28.22
C ASP A 230 -6.98 1.13 29.61
N GLY A 231 -6.70 0.34 30.65
CA GLY A 231 -7.05 0.70 32.03
C GLY A 231 -8.51 0.41 32.41
N THR A 232 -9.32 -0.12 31.49
CA THR A 232 -10.71 -0.50 31.74
C THR A 232 -11.00 -1.91 31.24
N ASP A 233 -12.23 -2.37 31.43
CA ASP A 233 -12.81 -3.56 30.83
C ASP A 233 -13.93 -3.23 29.82
N ILE A 234 -13.95 -1.99 29.33
CA ILE A 234 -14.93 -1.49 28.37
C ILE A 234 -14.37 -1.66 26.95
N SER A 235 -15.13 -2.27 26.04
CA SER A 235 -14.77 -2.26 24.62
C SER A 235 -14.91 -0.84 24.03
N THR A 236 -14.18 -0.53 22.96
CA THR A 236 -14.30 0.79 22.31
C THR A 236 -15.73 1.06 21.83
N VAL A 237 -16.44 0.05 21.29
CA VAL A 237 -17.87 0.16 20.92
C VAL A 237 -18.76 0.47 22.13
N ALA A 238 -18.58 -0.22 23.27
CA ALA A 238 -19.39 0.05 24.46
C ALA A 238 -19.13 1.46 25.01
N LEU A 239 -17.87 1.90 25.04
CA LEU A 239 -17.53 3.26 25.46
C LEU A 239 -18.12 4.32 24.53
N ASP A 240 -18.05 4.08 23.22
CA ASP A 240 -18.64 4.97 22.20
C ASP A 240 -20.15 5.10 22.37
N ALA A 241 -20.85 3.99 22.67
CA ALA A 241 -22.26 4.01 22.98
C ALA A 241 -22.60 4.88 24.19
N TYR A 242 -21.87 4.76 25.31
CA TYR A 242 -22.09 5.60 26.48
C TYR A 242 -21.78 7.07 26.22
N TRP A 243 -20.72 7.37 25.47
CA TRP A 243 -20.32 8.73 25.14
C TRP A 243 -21.33 9.40 24.20
N ARG A 244 -21.82 8.70 23.18
CA ARG A 244 -22.89 9.16 22.29
C ARG A 244 -24.20 9.39 23.03
N ALA A 245 -24.57 8.50 23.95
CA ALA A 245 -25.77 8.67 24.77
C ALA A 245 -25.70 9.94 25.63
N GLN A 246 -24.54 10.23 26.25
CA GLN A 246 -24.32 11.51 26.92
C GLN A 246 -24.49 12.69 25.95
N GLY A 247 -23.87 12.63 24.76
CA GLY A 247 -23.95 13.70 23.78
C GLY A 247 -25.37 13.95 23.28
N HIS A 248 -26.13 12.89 23.05
CA HIS A 248 -27.54 12.99 22.69
C HIS A 248 -28.36 13.67 23.79
N MET A 249 -28.19 13.27 25.05
CA MET A 249 -28.90 13.89 26.18
C MET A 249 -28.47 15.33 26.43
N ALA A 250 -27.21 15.69 26.18
CA ALA A 250 -26.74 17.07 26.29
C ALA A 250 -27.49 18.03 25.34
N VAL A 251 -28.06 17.51 24.24
CA VAL A 251 -28.87 18.28 23.29
C VAL A 251 -30.37 18.19 23.64
N THR A 252 -30.88 16.99 23.93
CA THR A 252 -32.33 16.76 24.08
C THR A 252 -32.87 17.04 25.48
N ASP A 253 -32.04 16.89 26.51
CA ASP A 253 -32.33 17.29 27.90
C ASP A 253 -31.07 17.86 28.59
N PRO A 254 -30.67 19.10 28.25
CA PRO A 254 -29.47 19.72 28.80
C PRO A 254 -29.51 19.90 30.33
N GLY A 255 -30.71 19.87 30.92
CA GLY A 255 -30.92 19.95 32.37
C GLY A 255 -30.43 18.71 33.11
N CYS A 256 -30.45 17.55 32.45
CA CYS A 256 -30.07 16.27 33.04
C CYS A 256 -28.58 16.15 33.36
N ARG A 257 -27.69 16.65 32.49
CA ARG A 257 -26.21 16.58 32.67
C ARG A 257 -25.66 15.18 33.01
N ILE A 258 -26.30 14.12 32.49
CA ILE A 258 -25.78 12.76 32.64
C ILE A 258 -24.38 12.64 32.02
N SER A 259 -23.51 11.86 32.64
CA SER A 259 -22.17 11.58 32.13
C SER A 259 -22.05 10.14 31.63
N TRP A 260 -21.20 9.89 30.64
CA TRP A 260 -20.96 8.56 30.05
C TRP A 260 -20.55 7.53 31.10
N TRP A 261 -19.74 7.93 32.07
CA TRP A 261 -19.25 7.05 33.13
C TRP A 261 -20.39 6.59 34.05
N ALA A 262 -21.47 7.38 34.17
CA ALA A 262 -22.66 6.99 34.90
C ALA A 262 -23.41 5.86 34.20
N LEU A 263 -23.45 5.86 32.87
CA LEU A 263 -24.02 4.77 32.06
C LEU A 263 -23.12 3.54 32.08
N ALA A 264 -21.80 3.74 32.01
CA ALA A 264 -20.82 2.65 32.07
C ALA A 264 -20.91 1.87 33.39
N GLY A 265 -21.11 2.55 34.54
CA GLY A 265 -21.31 1.87 35.82
C GLY A 265 -22.51 0.91 35.83
N ILE A 266 -23.63 1.30 35.19
CA ILE A 266 -24.79 0.42 35.01
C ILE A 266 -24.42 -0.74 34.10
N GLY A 267 -23.90 -0.45 32.90
CA GLY A 267 -23.56 -1.50 31.94
C GLY A 267 -22.58 -2.53 32.47
N ARG A 268 -21.64 -2.12 33.34
CA ARG A 268 -20.74 -3.04 34.04
C ARG A 268 -21.51 -3.97 34.96
N THR A 269 -22.39 -3.40 35.78
CA THR A 269 -23.13 -4.10 36.83
C THR A 269 -24.18 -5.04 36.25
N GLU A 270 -24.84 -4.63 35.18
CA GLU A 270 -25.92 -5.38 34.53
C GLU A 270 -25.41 -6.55 33.68
N SER A 271 -24.39 -6.32 32.85
CA SER A 271 -24.01 -7.30 31.83
C SER A 271 -22.52 -7.33 31.48
N ARG A 272 -21.66 -6.71 32.30
CA ARG A 272 -20.24 -6.54 31.97
C ARG A 272 -20.05 -5.90 30.58
N HIS A 273 -20.80 -4.83 30.31
CA HIS A 273 -20.80 -4.13 29.01
C HIS A 273 -21.21 -5.03 27.83
N GLY A 274 -22.20 -5.88 28.01
CA GLY A 274 -22.71 -6.77 26.97
C GLY A 274 -21.89 -8.05 26.79
N THR A 275 -21.09 -8.45 27.79
CA THR A 275 -20.24 -9.66 27.72
C THR A 275 -20.66 -10.78 28.68
N TYR A 276 -21.84 -10.65 29.29
CA TYR A 276 -22.37 -11.62 30.23
C TYR A 276 -22.98 -12.84 29.52
N LEU A 277 -23.01 -14.00 30.19
CA LEU A 277 -23.55 -15.27 29.68
C LEU A 277 -22.95 -15.74 28.32
N GLY A 278 -21.69 -15.39 28.05
CA GLY A 278 -21.02 -15.75 26.80
C GLY A 278 -21.42 -14.88 25.61
N SER A 279 -22.18 -13.82 25.85
CA SER A 279 -22.45 -12.77 24.87
C SER A 279 -21.19 -11.96 24.56
N ALA A 280 -21.16 -11.37 23.38
CA ALA A 280 -20.18 -10.37 22.98
C ALA A 280 -20.88 -9.28 22.17
N VAL A 281 -20.40 -8.05 22.30
CA VAL A 281 -20.88 -6.92 21.52
C VAL A 281 -20.17 -6.92 20.16
N GLY A 282 -20.95 -7.01 19.09
CA GLY A 282 -20.49 -6.91 17.71
C GLY A 282 -20.11 -5.48 17.33
N VAL A 283 -19.51 -5.35 16.14
CA VAL A 283 -19.07 -4.05 15.62
C VAL A 283 -20.21 -3.08 15.33
N ASP A 284 -21.42 -3.61 15.14
CA ASP A 284 -22.69 -2.89 14.98
C ASP A 284 -23.34 -2.51 16.32
N GLY A 285 -22.74 -2.93 17.45
CA GLY A 285 -23.23 -2.72 18.79
C GLY A 285 -24.20 -3.79 19.29
N ARG A 286 -24.58 -4.79 18.47
CA ARG A 286 -25.50 -5.85 18.89
C ARG A 286 -24.80 -6.85 19.80
N ALA A 287 -25.42 -7.20 20.92
CA ALA A 287 -24.94 -8.26 21.81
C ALA A 287 -25.43 -9.63 21.33
N GLU A 288 -24.50 -10.56 21.08
CA GLU A 288 -24.81 -11.90 20.58
C GLU A 288 -24.05 -13.02 21.35
N PRO A 289 -24.73 -14.09 21.78
CA PRO A 289 -26.19 -14.24 21.81
C PRO A 289 -26.88 -13.17 22.68
N PRO A 290 -28.20 -12.94 22.51
CA PRO A 290 -28.96 -12.01 23.34
C PRO A 290 -28.81 -12.29 24.83
N ILE A 291 -28.79 -11.23 25.64
CA ILE A 291 -28.62 -11.35 27.10
C ILE A 291 -30.01 -11.28 27.74
N VAL A 292 -30.52 -12.44 28.17
CA VAL A 292 -31.82 -12.54 28.84
C VAL A 292 -31.62 -12.95 30.30
N GLY A 293 -32.02 -12.06 31.20
CA GLY A 293 -31.95 -12.24 32.66
C GLY A 293 -32.88 -13.35 33.16
N PRO A 294 -32.81 -13.75 34.44
CA PRO A 294 -33.67 -14.80 34.99
C PRO A 294 -35.17 -14.42 34.95
N PRO A 295 -36.09 -15.40 34.98
CA PRO A 295 -37.52 -15.14 35.12
C PRO A 295 -37.85 -14.34 36.38
N LEU A 296 -38.68 -13.31 36.23
CA LEU A 296 -39.17 -12.49 37.34
C LEU A 296 -40.59 -12.92 37.71
N ASP A 297 -40.76 -14.17 38.10
CA ASP A 297 -42.05 -14.81 38.39
C ASP A 297 -42.46 -14.76 39.87
N GLY A 298 -41.59 -14.23 40.74
CA GLY A 298 -41.76 -14.21 42.19
C GLY A 298 -40.98 -15.31 42.93
N THR A 299 -40.23 -16.14 42.20
CA THR A 299 -39.35 -17.18 42.77
C THR A 299 -37.91 -16.70 42.90
N ASN A 300 -37.04 -17.49 43.56
CA ASN A 300 -35.60 -17.22 43.72
C ASN A 300 -35.24 -15.85 44.32
N GLY A 301 -36.15 -15.22 45.06
CA GLY A 301 -35.96 -13.91 45.66
C GLY A 301 -36.18 -12.73 44.70
N PHE A 302 -36.62 -12.97 43.47
CA PHE A 302 -37.00 -11.92 42.53
C PHE A 302 -38.44 -11.45 42.77
N ARG A 303 -38.70 -10.17 42.51
CA ARG A 303 -40.06 -9.63 42.51
C ARG A 303 -40.80 -10.17 41.29
N LYS A 304 -42.08 -10.52 41.45
CA LYS A 304 -42.95 -10.86 40.31
C LYS A 304 -43.18 -9.63 39.42
N VAL A 305 -42.86 -9.75 38.14
CA VAL A 305 -43.15 -8.76 37.08
C VAL A 305 -43.99 -9.48 36.01
N PRO A 306 -45.28 -9.13 35.87
CA PRO A 306 -46.13 -9.71 34.82
C PRO A 306 -45.61 -9.38 33.41
N ASP A 307 -45.86 -10.26 32.45
CA ASP A 307 -45.60 -10.03 31.03
C ASP A 307 -46.25 -8.71 30.54
N SER A 308 -45.52 -7.97 29.73
CA SER A 308 -45.93 -6.66 29.21
C SER A 308 -45.85 -6.51 27.69
N ASP A 309 -45.35 -7.52 26.98
CA ASP A 309 -45.18 -7.48 25.52
C ASP A 309 -45.52 -8.80 24.80
N GLY A 310 -46.02 -9.81 25.51
CA GLY A 310 -46.35 -11.11 24.94
C GLY A 310 -45.13 -11.99 24.66
N GLY A 311 -44.00 -11.73 25.33
CA GLY A 311 -42.72 -12.39 25.11
C GLY A 311 -41.96 -11.91 23.88
N ALA A 312 -42.25 -10.72 23.37
CA ALA A 312 -41.68 -10.22 22.12
C ALA A 312 -40.18 -9.91 22.22
N LEU A 313 -39.72 -9.42 23.38
CA LEU A 313 -38.32 -9.05 23.60
C LEU A 313 -37.51 -10.10 24.36
N ASP A 314 -38.13 -10.87 25.26
CA ASP A 314 -37.45 -11.82 26.15
C ASP A 314 -37.80 -13.30 25.90
N GLY A 315 -38.76 -13.56 25.01
CA GLY A 315 -39.22 -14.90 24.67
C GLY A 315 -40.11 -15.56 25.73
N ASP A 316 -40.61 -14.84 26.75
CA ASP A 316 -41.42 -15.38 27.84
C ASP A 316 -42.77 -14.67 27.96
N ALA A 317 -43.86 -15.37 27.61
CA ALA A 317 -45.23 -14.84 27.71
C ALA A 317 -45.87 -15.00 29.12
N GLY A 318 -45.12 -15.49 30.11
CA GLY A 318 -45.60 -15.71 31.49
C GLY A 318 -45.17 -14.63 32.48
N SER A 319 -43.96 -14.11 32.32
CA SER A 319 -43.39 -13.02 33.13
C SER A 319 -42.27 -12.31 32.38
N ASP A 320 -42.19 -10.99 32.53
CA ASP A 320 -41.10 -10.20 31.95
C ASP A 320 -39.73 -10.62 32.52
N ARG A 321 -38.72 -10.64 31.66
CA ARG A 321 -37.31 -10.83 31.98
C ARG A 321 -36.53 -9.60 31.51
N ALA A 322 -35.44 -9.32 32.19
CA ALA A 322 -34.59 -8.21 31.79
C ALA A 322 -33.77 -8.58 30.54
N VAL A 323 -33.69 -7.68 29.54
CA VAL A 323 -33.07 -7.94 28.22
C VAL A 323 -31.93 -6.99 27.89
N GLY A 324 -30.96 -7.50 27.14
CA GLY A 324 -29.88 -6.76 26.52
C GLY A 324 -28.79 -6.25 27.47
N PRO A 325 -27.81 -5.49 26.95
CA PRO A 325 -26.63 -5.04 27.71
C PRO A 325 -26.95 -4.16 28.93
N MET A 326 -28.09 -3.49 28.94
CA MET A 326 -28.51 -2.65 30.07
C MET A 326 -29.66 -3.28 30.87
N GLN A 327 -30.01 -4.53 30.60
CA GLN A 327 -30.99 -5.33 31.35
C GLN A 327 -32.35 -4.62 31.53
N PHE A 328 -32.94 -4.11 30.44
CA PHE A 328 -34.26 -3.47 30.49
C PHE A 328 -35.38 -4.48 30.65
N LEU A 329 -36.41 -4.13 31.41
CA LEU A 329 -37.69 -4.84 31.33
C LEU A 329 -38.46 -4.40 30.07
N PRO A 330 -39.16 -5.30 29.36
CA PRO A 330 -39.96 -4.97 28.17
C PRO A 330 -40.90 -3.77 28.37
N GLY A 331 -41.60 -3.72 29.49
CA GLY A 331 -42.51 -2.61 29.82
C GLY A 331 -41.79 -1.28 30.00
N THR A 332 -40.55 -1.30 30.50
CA THR A 332 -39.71 -0.09 30.61
C THR A 332 -39.20 0.32 29.23
N TRP A 333 -38.71 -0.64 28.44
CA TRP A 333 -38.19 -0.42 27.09
C TRP A 333 -39.19 0.28 26.19
N ARG A 334 -40.47 -0.10 26.24
CA ARG A 334 -41.56 0.59 25.52
C ARG A 334 -41.62 2.10 25.75
N THR A 335 -41.12 2.60 26.88
CA THR A 335 -41.16 4.04 27.21
C THR A 335 -39.83 4.76 26.94
N VAL A 336 -38.69 4.06 27.07
CA VAL A 336 -37.35 4.66 27.00
C VAL A 336 -36.54 4.27 25.78
N GLY A 337 -36.91 3.20 25.07
CA GLY A 337 -36.18 2.69 23.92
C GLY A 337 -36.04 3.76 22.85
N ARG A 338 -34.81 3.99 22.40
CA ARG A 338 -34.46 4.96 21.36
C ARG A 338 -33.42 4.33 20.46
N ASP A 339 -33.48 4.67 19.18
CA ASP A 339 -32.45 4.37 18.20
C ASP A 339 -31.21 5.23 18.49
N GLY A 340 -30.17 4.59 19.02
CA GLY A 340 -28.91 5.21 19.43
C GLY A 340 -27.79 5.07 18.40
N ASN A 341 -27.87 4.08 17.49
CA ASN A 341 -26.91 3.88 16.41
C ASN A 341 -27.34 4.54 15.08
N GLY A 342 -28.60 4.96 14.95
CA GLY A 342 -29.19 5.62 13.79
C GLY A 342 -29.66 4.66 12.68
N ASP A 343 -29.91 3.38 12.99
CA ASP A 343 -30.29 2.36 12.01
C ASP A 343 -31.81 2.30 11.71
N GLY A 344 -32.60 3.14 12.39
CA GLY A 344 -34.05 3.24 12.26
C GLY A 344 -34.83 2.29 13.19
N ARG A 345 -34.17 1.52 14.03
CA ARG A 345 -34.78 0.57 14.98
C ARG A 345 -34.27 0.85 16.39
N ALA A 346 -35.16 0.71 17.38
CA ALA A 346 -34.76 0.69 18.78
C ALA A 346 -34.72 -0.77 19.26
N ASP A 347 -33.53 -1.33 19.40
CA ASP A 347 -33.26 -2.71 19.79
C ASP A 347 -32.60 -2.78 21.18
N PRO A 348 -33.23 -3.39 22.20
CA PRO A 348 -32.62 -3.48 23.53
C PRO A 348 -31.34 -4.33 23.54
N ASP A 349 -31.14 -5.20 22.55
CA ASP A 349 -29.90 -5.97 22.40
C ASP A 349 -28.75 -5.15 21.77
N ASN A 350 -29.02 -3.97 21.22
CA ASN A 350 -27.99 -3.07 20.73
C ASN A 350 -27.49 -2.14 21.84
N ILE A 351 -26.18 -2.12 22.11
CA ILE A 351 -25.60 -1.33 23.20
C ILE A 351 -25.73 0.18 23.00
N TYR A 352 -25.76 0.69 21.76
CA TYR A 352 -25.99 2.12 21.48
C TYR A 352 -27.41 2.52 21.90
N ASP A 353 -28.39 1.72 21.52
CA ASP A 353 -29.81 1.93 21.84
C ASP A 353 -30.07 1.74 23.33
N ALA A 354 -29.50 0.69 23.91
CA ALA A 354 -29.62 0.39 25.33
C ALA A 354 -28.96 1.50 26.18
N ALA A 355 -27.79 2.01 25.79
CA ALA A 355 -27.14 3.11 26.48
C ALA A 355 -27.98 4.40 26.41
N LEU A 356 -28.53 4.72 25.23
CA LEU A 356 -29.39 5.89 25.07
C LEU A 356 -30.70 5.73 25.85
N GLY A 357 -31.32 4.55 25.82
CA GLY A 357 -32.49 4.23 26.62
C GLY A 357 -32.24 4.38 28.12
N ALA A 358 -31.05 3.99 28.61
CA ALA A 358 -30.66 4.16 30.01
C ALA A 358 -30.46 5.63 30.37
N ALA A 359 -29.89 6.41 29.46
CA ALA A 359 -29.76 7.85 29.64
C ALA A 359 -31.13 8.53 29.75
N VAL A 360 -32.04 8.23 28.82
CA VAL A 360 -33.44 8.71 28.84
C VAL A 360 -34.15 8.29 30.13
N TYR A 361 -33.92 7.07 30.60
CA TYR A 361 -34.51 6.58 31.85
C TYR A 361 -34.02 7.38 33.06
N LEU A 362 -32.70 7.53 33.23
CA LEU A 362 -32.11 8.19 34.39
C LEU A 362 -32.41 9.69 34.43
N CYS A 363 -32.42 10.36 33.28
CA CYS A 363 -32.69 11.80 33.17
C CYS A 363 -34.07 12.23 33.69
N ARG A 364 -35.02 11.29 33.85
CA ARG A 364 -36.29 11.54 34.54
C ARG A 364 -36.13 11.96 36.01
N SER A 365 -34.95 11.72 36.59
CA SER A 365 -34.62 12.10 37.97
C SER A 365 -34.08 13.53 38.09
N GLY A 366 -33.99 14.28 36.99
CA GLY A 366 -33.50 15.66 36.95
C GLY A 366 -31.99 15.75 36.75
N ASP A 367 -31.36 16.74 37.38
CA ASP A 367 -29.92 16.99 37.27
C ASP A 367 -29.07 15.92 37.94
N LEU A 368 -28.30 15.18 37.14
CA LEU A 368 -27.45 14.06 37.56
C LEU A 368 -25.97 14.47 37.73
N SER A 369 -25.64 15.77 37.68
CA SER A 369 -24.26 16.24 37.86
C SER A 369 -23.73 16.06 39.29
N ALA A 370 -24.61 15.95 40.28
CA ALA A 370 -24.26 15.75 41.67
C ALA A 370 -24.52 14.30 42.11
N GLU A 371 -23.57 13.73 42.86
CA GLU A 371 -23.63 12.33 43.31
C GLU A 371 -24.94 11.97 44.05
N PRO A 372 -25.49 12.77 44.98
CA PRO A 372 -26.75 12.42 45.64
C PRO A 372 -27.92 12.24 44.67
N ALA A 373 -28.02 13.07 43.64
CA ALA A 373 -29.05 12.98 42.62
C ALA A 373 -28.83 11.75 41.72
N LEU A 374 -27.59 11.49 41.34
CA LEU A 374 -27.22 10.30 40.57
C LEU A 374 -27.53 9.00 41.33
N ARG A 375 -27.20 8.93 42.64
CA ARG A 375 -27.56 7.81 43.51
C ARG A 375 -29.08 7.63 43.61
N GLY A 376 -29.82 8.74 43.68
CA GLY A 376 -31.28 8.75 43.61
C GLY A 376 -31.81 8.13 42.31
N ALA A 377 -31.22 8.48 41.18
CA ALA A 377 -31.57 7.92 39.87
C ALA A 377 -31.25 6.41 39.77
N TYR A 378 -30.09 5.97 40.27
CA TYR A 378 -29.76 4.54 40.31
C TYR A 378 -30.73 3.73 41.19
N LEU A 379 -31.24 4.31 42.28
CA LEU A 379 -32.29 3.68 43.10
C LEU A 379 -33.62 3.48 42.36
N THR A 380 -33.89 4.23 41.29
CA THR A 380 -35.08 3.98 40.45
C THR A 380 -34.82 2.82 39.50
N TYR A 381 -33.58 2.67 39.02
CA TYR A 381 -33.16 1.55 38.17
C TYR A 381 -33.25 0.21 38.91
N ASN A 382 -32.65 0.14 40.11
CA ASN A 382 -32.75 -1.01 41.01
C ASN A 382 -32.82 -0.54 42.47
N ARG A 383 -33.87 -0.97 43.19
CA ARG A 383 -34.16 -0.52 44.56
C ARG A 383 -33.29 -1.22 45.61
N SER A 384 -31.97 -1.15 45.46
CA SER A 384 -30.97 -1.75 46.33
C SER A 384 -29.80 -0.80 46.56
N LEU A 385 -29.51 -0.46 47.83
CA LEU A 385 -28.36 0.40 48.16
C LEU A 385 -27.02 -0.26 47.78
N VAL A 386 -26.91 -1.58 47.93
CA VAL A 386 -25.72 -2.35 47.53
C VAL A 386 -25.48 -2.24 46.02
N TYR A 387 -26.56 -2.30 45.23
CA TYR A 387 -26.48 -2.08 43.79
C TYR A 387 -25.96 -0.66 43.48
N VAL A 388 -26.53 0.36 44.12
CA VAL A 388 -26.14 1.76 43.90
C VAL A 388 -24.68 2.01 44.25
N ASP A 389 -24.20 1.47 45.37
CA ASP A 389 -22.80 1.57 45.77
C ASP A 389 -21.88 0.88 44.76
N THR A 390 -22.29 -0.28 44.24
CA THR A 390 -21.55 -1.02 43.21
C THR A 390 -21.46 -0.20 41.92
N VAL A 391 -22.59 0.32 41.44
CA VAL A 391 -22.65 1.13 40.21
C VAL A 391 -21.80 2.39 40.35
N ILE A 392 -21.93 3.15 41.44
CA ILE A 392 -21.10 4.35 41.68
C ILE A 392 -19.61 4.00 41.75
N GLY A 393 -19.25 2.88 42.39
CA GLY A 393 -17.88 2.41 42.46
C GLY A 393 -17.27 2.18 41.07
N PHE A 394 -17.97 1.46 40.18
CA PHE A 394 -17.52 1.27 38.81
C PHE A 394 -17.51 2.59 38.02
N ALA A 395 -18.57 3.38 38.14
CA ALA A 395 -18.74 4.65 37.43
C ALA A 395 -17.59 5.63 37.75
N THR A 396 -17.22 5.76 39.02
CA THR A 396 -16.09 6.60 39.45
C THR A 396 -14.74 6.04 39.01
N ALA A 397 -14.54 4.72 39.08
CA ALA A 397 -13.33 4.08 38.55
C ALA A 397 -13.13 4.35 37.05
N TYR A 398 -14.20 4.27 36.24
CA TYR A 398 -14.11 4.58 34.81
C TYR A 398 -13.82 6.05 34.54
N ARG A 399 -14.49 6.96 35.26
CA ARG A 399 -14.23 8.41 35.18
C ARG A 399 -12.75 8.72 35.42
N ASP A 400 -12.14 8.06 36.40
CA ASP A 400 -10.75 8.31 36.79
C ASP A 400 -9.75 7.62 35.86
N ALA A 401 -10.14 6.52 35.21
CA ALA A 401 -9.30 5.78 34.26
C ALA A 401 -9.25 6.40 32.85
N VAL A 402 -10.36 7.00 32.40
CA VAL A 402 -10.50 7.47 31.00
C VAL A 402 -10.86 8.95 30.95
N ALA A 403 -9.96 9.73 30.38
CA ALA A 403 -10.21 11.15 30.10
C ALA A 403 -10.84 11.31 28.71
N LEU A 404 -12.16 11.47 28.67
CA LEU A 404 -12.90 11.88 27.48
C LEU A 404 -13.38 13.32 27.62
N PRO A 405 -13.27 14.16 26.56
CA PRO A 405 -13.89 15.47 26.56
C PRO A 405 -15.41 15.34 26.66
N SER A 406 -16.07 16.34 27.25
CA SER A 406 -17.52 16.44 27.14
C SER A 406 -17.91 16.49 25.67
N PRO A 407 -18.91 15.72 25.22
CA PRO A 407 -19.38 15.77 23.84
C PRO A 407 -19.78 17.20 23.49
N ALA A 408 -19.30 17.71 22.36
CA ALA A 408 -19.80 18.97 21.83
C ALA A 408 -21.31 18.82 21.55
N ALA A 409 -22.11 19.81 21.94
CA ALA A 409 -23.48 19.91 21.46
C ALA A 409 -23.41 20.09 19.94
N ARG A 410 -23.75 19.06 19.18
CA ARG A 410 -23.78 19.11 17.71
C ARG A 410 -25.21 19.32 17.23
#